data_AF-A0A969HJ58-F1
#
_entry.id   AF-A0A969HJ58-F1
#
_cell.length_a   1.000
_cell.length_b   1.000
_cell.length_c   1.000
_cell.angle_alpha   90.00
_cell.angle_beta   90.00
_cell.angle_gamma   90.00
#
_symmetry.space_group_name_H-M   'P 1'
#
loop_
_entity.id
_entity.type
_entity.pdbx_description
1 polymer ?
#
loop_
_entity_poly.entity_id
_entity_poly.type
_entity_poly.pdbx_seq_one_letter_code
_entity_poly.pdbx_strand_id
1 'polypeptide(L)'
;MTDLTLQPVFLGQETVPVFSDESERLTAVYKQCIFEDWRRFLFSGFKKVTFTTDLYRFLVAECSLVGRYNQDYFWSFHCAAASEHLKFFLGQFGGNGRSVDFGTLAWLGGPAADLKHAMCAEAGRLYAPLIQVLTDLEHKHAELGLAWRNFALNSGLPDPGFPQHYLVSENARNLLAYAAGIVAAEQAHPALPGLQLDFSVPLLLQT
;
A
#
# COMPACT_ATOMS: atom_id res chain seq x y z
N MET A 1 14.88 -21.73 -11.01
CA MET A 1 14.06 -20.51 -10.88
C MET A 1 12.70 -20.97 -10.40
N THR A 2 12.48 -20.91 -9.09
CA THR A 2 11.23 -21.39 -8.47
C THR A 2 10.24 -20.25 -8.52
N ASP A 3 9.19 -20.44 -9.30
CA ASP A 3 8.09 -19.50 -9.47
C ASP A 3 7.24 -19.49 -8.20
N LEU A 4 7.47 -18.49 -7.33
CA LEU A 4 6.65 -18.22 -6.15
C LEU A 4 5.38 -17.47 -6.59
N THR A 5 4.51 -18.15 -7.34
CA THR A 5 3.14 -17.70 -7.53
C THR A 5 2.39 -17.90 -6.21
N LEU A 6 2.42 -16.89 -5.35
CA LEU A 6 1.51 -16.79 -4.21
C LEU A 6 0.08 -16.84 -4.75
N GLN A 7 -0.59 -17.99 -4.61
CA GLN A 7 -2.01 -18.07 -4.88
C GLN A 7 -2.75 -17.26 -3.81
N PRO A 8 -3.70 -16.39 -4.19
CA PRO A 8 -4.46 -15.62 -3.22
C PRO A 8 -5.39 -16.58 -2.48
N VAL A 9 -5.04 -16.88 -1.24
CA VAL A 9 -5.92 -17.58 -0.29
C VAL A 9 -6.98 -16.56 0.16
N PHE A 10 -8.11 -16.54 -0.54
CA PHE A 10 -9.31 -15.82 -0.07
C PHE A 10 -10.07 -16.73 0.89
N LEU A 11 -9.78 -16.63 2.20
CA LEU A 11 -10.54 -17.30 3.24
C LEU A 11 -10.86 -16.31 4.37
N GLY A 12 -12.13 -16.23 4.74
CA GLY A 12 -12.68 -15.34 5.75
C GLY A 12 -14.11 -14.95 5.36
N GLN A 13 -15.08 -15.12 6.26
CA GLN A 13 -16.47 -14.70 6.03
C GLN A 13 -16.54 -13.17 5.98
N GLU A 14 -16.20 -12.61 4.83
CA GLU A 14 -16.36 -11.19 4.53
C GLU A 14 -17.83 -10.95 4.18
N THR A 15 -18.42 -9.91 4.78
CA THR A 15 -19.63 -9.32 4.22
C THR A 15 -19.24 -8.72 2.86
N VAL A 16 -19.51 -9.46 1.79
CA VAL A 16 -19.31 -8.98 0.42
C VAL A 16 -20.03 -7.64 0.30
N PRO A 17 -19.34 -6.54 -0.07
CA PRO A 17 -19.99 -5.25 -0.24
C PRO A 17 -21.12 -5.37 -1.26
N VAL A 18 -22.28 -4.81 -0.93
CA VAL A 18 -23.40 -4.74 -1.87
C VAL A 18 -23.36 -3.37 -2.53
N PHE A 19 -23.22 -3.34 -3.84
CA PHE A 19 -23.19 -2.12 -4.62
C PHE A 19 -24.55 -1.82 -5.26
N SER A 20 -24.86 -0.54 -5.36
CA SER A 20 -26.09 -0.02 -5.96
C SER A 20 -25.81 0.48 -7.37
N ASP A 21 -26.76 0.31 -8.29
CA ASP A 21 -26.70 0.99 -9.59
C ASP A 21 -26.95 2.49 -9.40
N GLU A 22 -26.02 3.33 -9.85
CA GLU A 22 -26.17 4.79 -9.79
C GLU A 22 -26.35 5.45 -11.15
N SER A 23 -25.78 4.84 -12.20
CA SER A 23 -25.91 5.30 -13.58
C SER A 23 -25.56 4.17 -14.55
N GLU A 24 -25.78 4.39 -15.85
CA GLU A 24 -25.39 3.45 -16.91
C GLU A 24 -23.89 3.10 -16.88
N ARG A 25 -23.04 3.99 -16.32
CA ARG A 25 -21.59 3.79 -16.22
C ARG A 25 -21.13 3.30 -14.85
N LEU A 26 -21.94 3.50 -13.80
CA LEU A 26 -21.65 3.11 -12.42
C LEU A 26 -22.66 2.06 -11.95
N THR A 27 -22.66 0.92 -12.64
CA THR A 27 -23.48 -0.23 -12.27
C THR A 27 -22.87 -0.98 -11.10
N ALA A 28 -23.69 -1.73 -10.37
CA ALA A 28 -23.26 -2.59 -9.28
C ALA A 28 -22.20 -3.61 -9.76
N VAL A 29 -22.38 -4.17 -10.96
CA VAL A 29 -21.43 -5.11 -11.57
C VAL A 29 -20.08 -4.44 -11.86
N TYR A 30 -20.10 -3.23 -12.44
CA TYR A 30 -18.87 -2.50 -12.72
C TYR A 30 -18.13 -2.18 -11.42
N LYS A 31 -18.84 -1.71 -10.39
CA LYS A 31 -18.27 -1.43 -9.07
C LYS A 31 -17.65 -2.67 -8.43
N GLN A 32 -18.30 -3.83 -8.56
CA GLN A 32 -17.73 -5.10 -8.09
C GLN A 32 -16.42 -5.43 -8.80
N CYS A 33 -16.35 -5.27 -10.13
CA CYS A 33 -15.11 -5.50 -10.88
C CYS A 33 -13.98 -4.58 -10.42
N ILE A 34 -14.27 -3.28 -10.24
CA ILE A 34 -13.28 -2.32 -9.73
C ILE A 34 -12.82 -2.68 -8.31
N PHE A 35 -13.75 -3.10 -7.46
CA PHE A 35 -13.41 -3.53 -6.11
C PHE A 35 -12.49 -4.77 -6.11
N GLU A 36 -12.75 -5.76 -6.96
CA GLU A 36 -11.87 -6.93 -7.09
C GLU A 36 -10.47 -6.56 -7.61
N ASP A 37 -10.40 -5.66 -8.61
CA ASP A 37 -9.11 -5.14 -9.10
C ASP A 37 -8.36 -4.38 -8.01
N TRP A 38 -9.06 -3.57 -7.21
CA TRP A 38 -8.51 -2.87 -6.05
C TRP A 38 -7.92 -3.85 -5.04
N ARG A 39 -8.66 -4.89 -4.67
CA ARG A 39 -8.18 -5.94 -3.76
C ARG A 39 -6.92 -6.60 -4.30
N ARG A 40 -6.94 -7.08 -5.54
CA ARG A 40 -5.78 -7.71 -6.18
C ARG A 40 -4.57 -6.78 -6.16
N PHE A 41 -4.78 -5.48 -6.41
CA PHE A 41 -3.72 -4.48 -6.37
C PHE A 41 -3.13 -4.28 -4.97
N LEU A 42 -3.96 -4.22 -3.92
CA LEU A 42 -3.52 -4.14 -2.54
C LEU A 42 -2.74 -5.39 -2.11
N PHE A 43 -3.31 -6.58 -2.31
CA PHE A 43 -2.72 -7.85 -1.88
C PHE A 43 -1.47 -8.24 -2.68
N SER A 44 -1.27 -7.68 -3.88
CA SER A 44 -0.03 -7.88 -4.63
C SER A 44 1.13 -7.01 -4.13
N GLY A 45 0.90 -6.12 -3.15
CA GLY A 45 1.88 -5.12 -2.73
C GLY A 45 2.02 -4.00 -3.75
N PHE A 46 0.93 -3.60 -4.40
CA PHE A 46 0.88 -2.52 -5.39
C PHE A 46 1.69 -2.83 -6.66
N LYS A 47 1.73 -4.09 -7.11
CA LYS A 47 2.44 -4.47 -8.33
C LYS A 47 1.78 -3.88 -9.58
N LYS A 48 2.61 -3.39 -10.50
CA LYS A 48 2.14 -2.79 -11.76
C LYS A 48 1.25 -3.73 -12.57
N VAL A 49 1.57 -5.02 -12.60
CA VAL A 49 0.81 -6.03 -13.35
C VAL A 49 -0.65 -6.19 -12.88
N THR A 50 -0.92 -5.87 -11.62
CA THR A 50 -2.29 -5.90 -11.05
C THR A 50 -2.98 -4.54 -11.10
N PHE A 51 -2.30 -3.49 -11.56
CA PHE A 51 -2.87 -2.15 -11.67
C PHE A 51 -3.59 -2.01 -13.01
N THR A 52 -4.88 -2.31 -13.05
CA THR A 52 -5.66 -2.34 -14.29
C THR A 52 -5.99 -0.93 -14.78
N THR A 53 -6.26 -0.81 -16.09
CA THR A 53 -6.62 0.48 -16.70
C THR A 53 -7.95 1.01 -16.15
N ASP A 54 -8.90 0.12 -15.84
CA ASP A 54 -10.19 0.52 -15.29
C ASP A 54 -10.06 1.01 -13.84
N LEU A 55 -9.24 0.34 -13.02
CA LEU A 55 -8.89 0.83 -11.69
C LEU A 55 -8.22 2.21 -11.77
N TYR A 56 -7.25 2.40 -12.66
CA TYR A 56 -6.61 3.69 -12.86
C TYR A 56 -7.62 4.79 -13.22
N ARG A 57 -8.50 4.53 -14.20
CA ARG A 57 -9.53 5.50 -14.63
C ARG A 57 -10.46 5.85 -13.49
N PHE A 58 -10.89 4.85 -12.70
CA PHE A 58 -11.74 5.08 -11.54
C PHE A 58 -11.05 5.95 -10.49
N LEU A 59 -9.79 5.65 -10.14
CA LEU A 59 -9.03 6.43 -9.15
C LEU A 59 -8.91 7.91 -9.54
N VAL A 60 -8.62 8.19 -10.81
CA VAL A 60 -8.49 9.56 -11.32
C VAL A 60 -9.85 10.27 -11.40
N ALA A 61 -10.89 9.57 -11.84
CA ALA A 61 -12.21 10.18 -12.03
C ALA A 61 -12.96 10.40 -10.70
N GLU A 62 -12.96 9.41 -9.81
CA GLU A 62 -13.90 9.33 -8.69
C GLU A 62 -13.23 9.49 -7.32
N CYS A 63 -11.90 9.38 -7.22
CA CYS A 63 -11.16 9.45 -5.96
C CYS A 63 -10.36 10.74 -5.76
N SER A 64 -10.64 11.80 -6.52
CA SER A 64 -9.95 13.09 -6.43
C SER A 64 -8.42 12.95 -6.44
N LEU A 65 -7.93 12.11 -7.36
CA LEU A 65 -6.51 11.97 -7.67
C LEU A 65 -6.26 12.67 -9.00
N VAL A 66 -5.27 13.54 -9.03
CA VAL A 66 -4.90 14.26 -10.25
C VAL A 66 -4.37 13.24 -11.24
N GLY A 67 -5.07 13.14 -12.38
CA GLY A 67 -4.63 12.35 -13.51
C GLY A 67 -3.22 12.80 -13.91
N ARG A 68 -2.25 11.91 -13.72
CA ARG A 68 -0.89 12.13 -14.24
C ARG A 68 -0.89 11.81 -15.73
N TYR A 69 0.22 12.13 -16.40
CA TYR A 69 0.38 12.02 -17.86
C TYR A 69 -0.21 10.73 -18.47
N ASN A 70 -0.04 9.59 -17.79
CA ASN A 70 -0.70 8.33 -18.11
C ASN A 70 -0.71 7.39 -16.88
N GLN A 71 -1.33 6.21 -17.04
CA GLN A 71 -1.40 5.15 -16.03
C GLN A 71 -0.02 4.75 -15.47
N ASP A 72 0.98 4.66 -16.34
CA ASP A 72 2.34 4.25 -15.96
C ASP A 72 3.01 5.29 -15.07
N TYR A 73 2.90 6.57 -15.42
CA TYR A 73 3.38 7.67 -14.60
C TYR A 73 2.61 7.79 -13.30
N PHE A 74 1.31 7.57 -13.32
CA PHE A 74 0.48 7.53 -12.12
C PHE A 74 1.00 6.47 -11.13
N TRP A 75 1.14 5.23 -11.60
CA TRP A 75 1.63 4.13 -10.78
C TRP A 75 3.06 4.39 -10.30
N SER A 76 3.94 4.84 -11.20
CA SER A 76 5.34 5.11 -10.85
C SER A 76 5.44 6.15 -9.73
N PHE A 77 4.68 7.25 -9.84
CA PHE A 77 4.70 8.32 -8.85
C PHE A 77 4.16 7.87 -7.49
N HIS A 78 2.98 7.26 -7.44
CA HIS A 78 2.35 6.93 -6.15
C HIS A 78 2.92 5.66 -5.53
N CYS A 79 3.31 4.69 -6.35
CA CYS A 79 3.61 3.35 -5.87
C CYS A 79 5.10 3.01 -5.95
N ALA A 80 5.88 3.58 -6.88
CA ALA A 80 7.27 3.19 -7.19
C ALA A 80 8.33 4.29 -6.97
N ALA A 81 7.94 5.41 -6.40
CA ALA A 81 8.82 6.52 -6.06
C ALA A 81 9.31 6.39 -4.60
N ALA A 82 9.63 7.53 -3.98
CA ALA A 82 9.88 7.59 -2.55
C ALA A 82 8.68 7.01 -1.77
N SER A 83 8.97 6.25 -0.72
CA SER A 83 7.97 5.59 0.13
C SER A 83 6.93 6.54 0.71
N GLU A 84 7.28 7.82 0.90
CA GLU A 84 6.36 8.88 1.31
C GLU A 84 5.13 8.98 0.39
N HIS A 85 5.31 8.87 -0.94
CA HIS A 85 4.20 8.91 -1.89
C HIS A 85 3.23 7.74 -1.71
N LEU A 86 3.76 6.55 -1.43
CA LEU A 86 2.93 5.36 -1.16
C LEU A 86 2.24 5.48 0.20
N LYS A 87 2.92 6.06 1.21
CA LYS A 87 2.32 6.35 2.52
C LYS A 87 1.15 7.34 2.39
N PHE A 88 1.28 8.40 1.60
CA PHE A 88 0.17 9.32 1.36
C PHE A 88 -0.97 8.66 0.60
N PHE A 89 -0.67 7.86 -0.43
CA PHE A 89 -1.67 7.08 -1.16
C PHE A 89 -2.44 6.14 -0.21
N LEU A 90 -1.72 5.38 0.63
CA LEU A 90 -2.31 4.55 1.68
C LEU A 90 -3.12 5.37 2.70
N GLY A 91 -2.63 6.55 3.07
CA GLY A 91 -3.29 7.47 3.99
C GLY A 91 -4.67 7.91 3.52
N GLN A 92 -4.85 8.13 2.23
CA GLN A 92 -6.15 8.47 1.65
C GLN A 92 -7.16 7.33 1.83
N PHE A 93 -6.80 6.08 1.56
CA PHE A 93 -7.77 4.97 1.59
C PHE A 93 -7.87 4.30 2.95
N GLY A 94 -6.75 3.93 3.56
CA GLY A 94 -6.71 3.18 4.82
C GLY A 94 -6.39 4.01 6.07
N GLY A 95 -5.96 5.26 5.89
CA GLY A 95 -5.56 6.14 6.99
C GLY A 95 -6.60 7.19 7.34
N ASN A 96 -6.25 8.46 7.10
CA ASN A 96 -7.04 9.61 7.52
C ASN A 96 -8.19 9.97 6.54
N GLY A 97 -8.34 9.26 5.43
CA GLY A 97 -9.41 9.48 4.46
C GLY A 97 -9.20 10.71 3.56
N ARG A 98 -8.14 11.50 3.75
CA ARG A 98 -7.95 12.77 3.02
C ARG A 98 -7.35 12.51 1.66
N SER A 99 -7.89 13.16 0.63
CA SER A 99 -7.34 13.12 -0.72
C SER A 99 -5.86 13.52 -0.71
N VAL A 100 -5.01 12.77 -1.41
CA VAL A 100 -3.58 13.06 -1.54
C VAL A 100 -3.33 14.43 -2.15
N ASP A 101 -4.06 14.77 -3.21
CA ASP A 101 -3.78 16.00 -3.98
C ASP A 101 -4.56 17.22 -3.44
N PHE A 102 -5.71 17.01 -2.78
CA PHE A 102 -6.58 18.11 -2.34
C PHE A 102 -6.72 18.24 -0.81
N GLY A 103 -6.29 17.24 -0.03
CA GLY A 103 -6.30 17.29 1.44
C GLY A 103 -7.69 17.28 2.10
N THR A 104 -8.77 17.04 1.33
CA THR A 104 -10.15 17.05 1.83
C THR A 104 -10.78 15.64 1.86
N LEU A 105 -11.90 15.50 2.57
CA LEU A 105 -12.72 14.28 2.59
C LEU A 105 -13.83 14.28 1.52
N ALA A 106 -13.92 15.32 0.69
CA ALA A 106 -15.05 15.50 -0.23
C ALA A 106 -15.19 14.36 -1.24
N TRP A 107 -14.08 13.71 -1.59
CA TRP A 107 -14.03 12.59 -2.53
C TRP A 107 -14.77 11.36 -2.05
N LEU A 108 -14.97 11.17 -0.73
CA LEU A 108 -15.72 10.04 -0.17
C LEU A 108 -17.23 10.13 -0.45
N GLY A 109 -17.73 11.33 -0.70
CA GLY A 109 -19.11 11.56 -1.12
C GLY A 109 -19.30 11.46 -2.64
N GLY A 110 -20.54 11.71 -3.08
CA GLY A 110 -20.89 11.78 -4.50
C GLY A 110 -21.03 10.41 -5.18
N PRO A 111 -20.80 10.34 -6.50
CA PRO A 111 -20.92 9.09 -7.26
C PRO A 111 -19.99 8.00 -6.74
N ALA A 112 -20.41 6.74 -6.80
CA ALA A 112 -19.70 5.54 -6.34
C ALA A 112 -19.29 5.60 -4.86
N ALA A 113 -20.07 6.29 -4.02
CA ALA A 113 -19.77 6.39 -2.59
C ALA A 113 -19.68 5.02 -1.93
N ASP A 114 -20.59 4.10 -2.22
CA ASP A 114 -20.57 2.72 -1.71
C ASP A 114 -19.23 2.00 -2.02
N LEU A 115 -18.75 2.11 -3.25
CA LEU A 115 -17.46 1.58 -3.70
C LEU A 115 -16.28 2.25 -2.99
N LYS A 116 -16.27 3.59 -2.88
CA LYS A 116 -15.18 4.31 -2.19
C LYS A 116 -15.07 3.90 -0.72
N HIS A 117 -16.21 3.76 -0.03
CA HIS A 117 -16.23 3.30 1.35
C HIS A 117 -15.77 1.83 1.45
N ALA A 118 -16.15 0.97 0.52
CA ALA A 118 -15.65 -0.41 0.46
C ALA A 118 -14.12 -0.45 0.23
N MET A 119 -13.59 0.36 -0.69
CA MET A 119 -12.15 0.48 -0.93
C MET A 119 -11.40 0.96 0.30
N CYS A 120 -11.94 1.94 1.03
CA CYS A 120 -11.37 2.42 2.29
C CYS A 120 -11.42 1.35 3.38
N ALA A 121 -12.53 0.62 3.51
CA ALA A 121 -12.64 -0.48 4.46
C ALA A 121 -11.61 -1.58 4.17
N GLU A 122 -11.40 -1.93 2.90
CA GLU A 122 -10.37 -2.88 2.48
C GLU A 122 -8.96 -2.40 2.86
N ALA A 123 -8.63 -1.17 2.46
CA ALA A 123 -7.30 -0.60 2.72
C ALA A 123 -7.06 -0.37 4.21
N GLY A 124 -8.09 -0.02 4.97
CA GLY A 124 -8.01 0.23 6.41
C GLY A 124 -7.56 -0.99 7.19
N ARG A 125 -7.98 -2.20 6.76
CA ARG A 125 -7.52 -3.46 7.35
C ARG A 125 -6.01 -3.68 7.16
N LEU A 126 -5.48 -3.23 6.03
CA LEU A 126 -4.08 -3.40 5.68
C LEU A 126 -3.20 -2.22 6.12
N TYR A 127 -3.80 -1.09 6.49
CA TYR A 127 -3.09 0.18 6.65
C TYR A 127 -1.95 0.09 7.67
N ALA A 128 -2.26 -0.30 8.90
CA ALA A 128 -1.26 -0.36 9.98
C ALA A 128 -0.06 -1.27 9.63
N PRO A 129 -0.24 -2.55 9.23
CA PRO A 129 0.89 -3.41 8.90
C PRO A 129 1.68 -2.93 7.68
N LEU A 130 1.03 -2.38 6.65
CA LEU A 130 1.74 -1.85 5.48
C LEU A 130 2.57 -0.60 5.81
N ILE A 131 2.03 0.30 6.63
CA ILE A 131 2.76 1.49 7.11
C ILE A 131 3.95 1.09 7.99
N GLN A 132 3.80 0.07 8.83
CA GLN A 132 4.89 -0.47 9.64
C GLN A 132 6.03 -0.97 8.75
N VAL A 133 5.74 -1.83 7.77
CA VAL A 133 6.74 -2.34 6.81
C VAL A 133 7.48 -1.20 6.11
N LEU A 134 6.75 -0.20 5.60
CA LEU A 134 7.38 0.94 4.93
C LEU A 134 8.28 1.76 5.87
N THR A 135 7.85 1.94 7.11
CA THR A 135 8.60 2.69 8.12
C THR A 135 9.87 1.97 8.54
N ASP A 136 9.80 0.65 8.72
CA ASP A 136 10.97 -0.17 9.04
C ASP A 136 11.98 -0.21 7.89
N LEU A 137 11.50 -0.30 6.65
CA LEU A 137 12.36 -0.24 5.47
C LEU A 137 13.06 1.12 5.33
N GLU A 138 12.35 2.22 5.56
CA GLU A 138 12.94 3.57 5.59
C GLU A 138 13.99 3.69 6.69
N HIS A 139 13.68 3.24 7.90
CA HIS A 139 14.59 3.28 9.04
C HIS A 139 15.86 2.50 8.75
N LYS A 140 15.73 1.26 8.25
CA LYS A 140 16.88 0.42 7.89
C LYS A 140 17.68 0.98 6.73
N HIS A 141 17.03 1.61 5.74
CA HIS A 141 17.74 2.29 4.67
C HIS A 141 18.61 3.44 5.20
N ALA A 142 18.07 4.27 6.08
CA ALA A 142 18.79 5.39 6.69
C ALA A 142 19.95 4.89 7.57
N GLU A 143 19.72 3.86 8.39
CA GLU A 143 20.74 3.23 9.25
C GLU A 143 21.93 2.73 8.42
N LEU A 144 21.66 1.96 7.35
CA LEU A 144 22.70 1.44 6.45
C LEU A 144 23.44 2.56 5.71
N GLY A 145 22.72 3.58 5.25
CA GLY A 145 23.32 4.73 4.59
C GLY A 145 24.29 5.49 5.49
N LEU A 146 23.91 5.71 6.76
CA LEU A 146 24.80 6.32 7.75
C LEU A 146 26.01 5.44 8.07
N ALA A 147 25.81 4.13 8.22
CA ALA A 147 26.91 3.19 8.46
C ALA A 147 27.94 3.21 7.32
N TRP A 148 27.48 3.21 6.06
CA TRP A 148 28.36 3.29 4.89
C TRP A 148 29.08 4.62 4.77
N ARG A 149 28.38 5.73 5.05
CA ARG A 149 29.01 7.05 5.08
C ARG A 149 30.12 7.11 6.14
N ASN A 150 29.83 6.64 7.35
CA ASN A 150 30.82 6.60 8.44
C ASN A 150 32.03 5.73 8.07
N PHE A 151 31.79 4.58 7.42
CA PHE A 151 32.87 3.73 6.91
C PHE A 151 33.75 4.45 5.89
N ALA A 152 33.15 5.16 4.92
CA ALA A 152 33.88 5.91 3.90
C ALA A 152 34.76 7.00 4.52
N LEU A 153 34.20 7.81 5.44
CA LEU A 153 34.92 8.88 6.13
C LEU A 153 36.08 8.33 6.96
N ASN A 154 35.85 7.25 7.71
CA ASN A 154 36.89 6.61 8.53
C ASN A 154 37.99 5.95 7.69
N SER A 155 37.71 5.64 6.43
CA SER A 155 38.66 5.06 5.47
C SER A 155 39.41 6.13 4.66
N GLY A 156 39.19 7.42 4.93
CA GLY A 156 39.79 8.52 4.17
C GLY A 156 39.24 8.68 2.74
N LEU A 157 38.07 8.08 2.45
CA LEU A 157 37.39 8.22 1.16
C LEU A 157 36.55 9.51 1.13
N PRO A 158 36.21 10.03 -0.06
CA PRO A 158 35.29 11.15 -0.19
C PRO A 158 33.93 10.88 0.46
N ASP A 159 33.31 11.91 1.03
CA ASP A 159 31.96 11.81 1.60
C ASP A 159 30.95 11.44 0.50
N PRO A 160 30.26 10.29 0.58
CA PRO A 160 29.24 9.90 -0.39
C PRO A 160 27.94 10.74 -0.28
N GLY A 161 27.83 11.58 0.76
CA GLY A 161 26.63 12.36 1.05
C GLY A 161 25.64 11.60 1.95
N PHE A 162 24.49 12.23 2.20
CA PHE A 162 23.41 11.61 2.97
C PHE A 162 22.64 10.58 2.12
N PRO A 163 22.15 9.49 2.73
CA PRO A 163 21.27 8.56 2.03
C PRO A 163 20.06 9.30 1.49
N GLN A 164 19.72 9.02 0.24
CA GLN A 164 18.50 9.54 -0.38
C GLN A 164 17.26 8.91 0.27
N HIS A 165 16.08 9.44 -0.08
CA HIS A 165 14.82 8.84 0.34
C HIS A 165 14.72 7.38 -0.12
N TYR A 166 14.14 6.53 0.73
CA TYR A 166 13.91 5.13 0.37
C TYR A 166 12.94 5.02 -0.81
N LEU A 167 13.37 4.33 -1.88
CA LEU A 167 12.55 4.07 -3.05
C LEU A 167 11.87 2.70 -2.94
N VAL A 168 10.57 2.65 -3.22
CA VAL A 168 9.78 1.42 -3.13
C VAL A 168 10.14 0.48 -4.29
N SER A 169 11.05 -0.46 -4.00
CA SER A 169 11.50 -1.49 -4.92
C SER A 169 10.53 -2.68 -5.05
N GLU A 170 10.76 -3.56 -6.02
CA GLU A 170 10.01 -4.83 -6.15
C GLU A 170 10.11 -5.70 -4.89
N ASN A 171 11.26 -5.72 -4.21
CA ASN A 171 11.42 -6.46 -2.96
C ASN A 171 10.56 -5.87 -1.83
N ALA A 172 10.46 -4.53 -1.77
CA ALA A 172 9.56 -3.87 -0.84
C ALA A 172 8.11 -4.29 -1.10
N ARG A 173 7.68 -4.31 -2.37
CA ARG A 173 6.34 -4.79 -2.74
C ARG A 173 6.09 -6.23 -2.35
N ASN A 174 7.07 -7.11 -2.50
CA ASN A 174 6.93 -8.50 -2.07
C ASN A 174 6.72 -8.61 -0.56
N LEU A 175 7.41 -7.78 0.23
CA LEU A 175 7.18 -7.70 1.69
C LEU A 175 5.79 -7.13 2.03
N LEU A 176 5.33 -6.11 1.29
CA LEU A 176 3.98 -5.57 1.45
C LEU A 176 2.90 -6.62 1.11
N ALA A 177 3.08 -7.36 0.02
CA ALA A 177 2.19 -8.45 -0.38
C ALA A 177 2.14 -9.54 0.68
N TYR A 178 3.31 -9.90 1.23
CA TYR A 178 3.42 -10.88 2.31
C TYR A 178 2.68 -10.41 3.58
N ALA A 179 2.88 -9.15 4.00
CA ALA A 179 2.17 -8.56 5.13
C ALA A 179 0.66 -8.54 4.91
N ALA A 180 0.20 -8.18 3.71
CA ALA A 180 -1.22 -8.22 3.36
C ALA A 180 -1.77 -9.65 3.43
N GLY A 181 -1.02 -10.64 2.95
CA GLY A 181 -1.38 -12.05 3.02
C GLY A 181 -1.54 -12.57 4.45
N ILE A 182 -0.67 -12.15 5.38
CA ILE A 182 -0.80 -12.50 6.80
C ILE A 182 -2.11 -11.96 7.38
N VAL A 183 -2.43 -10.69 7.12
CA VAL A 183 -3.67 -10.07 7.63
C VAL A 183 -4.91 -10.81 7.13
N ALA A 184 -4.93 -11.21 5.86
CA ALA A 184 -6.01 -12.02 5.31
C ALA A 184 -6.10 -13.40 5.99
N ALA A 185 -4.98 -14.07 6.22
CA ALA A 185 -4.94 -15.38 6.86
C ALA A 185 -5.39 -15.35 8.33
N GLU A 186 -5.01 -14.31 9.08
CA GLU A 186 -5.44 -14.13 10.48
C GLU A 186 -6.96 -13.93 10.60
N GLN A 187 -7.58 -13.25 9.61
CA GLN A 187 -9.04 -13.08 9.55
C GLN A 187 -9.76 -14.39 9.19
N ALA A 188 -9.12 -15.27 8.41
CA ALA A 188 -9.64 -16.61 8.10
C ALA A 188 -9.66 -17.53 9.33
N HIS A 189 -8.66 -17.37 10.20
CA HIS A 189 -8.38 -18.28 11.30
C HIS A 189 -7.94 -17.50 12.56
N PRO A 190 -8.88 -17.02 13.40
CA PRO A 190 -8.58 -16.25 14.61
C PRO A 190 -7.89 -17.06 15.74
N ALA A 191 -7.35 -18.24 15.44
CA ALA A 191 -6.84 -19.21 16.42
C ALA A 191 -5.34 -19.54 16.26
N LEU A 192 -4.51 -18.57 15.83
CA LEU A 192 -3.06 -18.66 15.99
C LEU A 192 -2.56 -17.58 16.97
N PRO A 193 -2.75 -17.76 18.29
CA PRO A 193 -2.18 -16.89 19.31
C PRO A 193 -0.66 -17.13 19.35
N GLY A 194 0.09 -16.46 18.49
CA GLY A 194 1.54 -16.63 18.42
C GLY A 194 2.29 -15.75 17.42
N LEU A 195 1.60 -15.01 16.56
CA LEU A 195 2.19 -14.12 15.56
C LEU A 195 1.95 -12.63 15.82
N GLN A 196 1.53 -12.27 17.05
CA GLN A 196 1.81 -10.94 17.58
C GLN A 196 3.32 -10.84 17.82
N LEU A 197 4.08 -10.58 16.76
CA LEU A 197 5.43 -10.06 16.90
C LEU A 197 5.29 -8.66 17.48
N ASP A 198 5.36 -8.61 18.81
CA ASP A 198 5.61 -7.38 19.54
C ASP A 198 6.98 -6.87 19.07
N PHE A 199 6.99 -5.92 18.14
CA PHE A 199 8.20 -5.24 17.64
C PHE A 199 8.73 -4.23 18.67
N SER A 200 8.53 -4.51 19.96
CA SER A 200 9.20 -3.79 21.04
C SER A 200 10.70 -4.01 20.92
N VAL A 201 11.39 -3.00 20.41
CA VAL A 201 12.86 -2.92 20.32
C VAL A 201 13.45 -3.24 21.71
N PRO A 202 14.28 -4.28 21.87
CA PRO A 202 15.08 -4.38 23.07
C PRO A 202 16.10 -3.25 23.02
N LEU A 203 15.93 -2.26 23.90
CA LEU A 203 16.95 -1.28 24.27
C LEU A 203 18.15 -2.04 24.84
N LEU A 204 19.04 -2.53 23.97
CA LEU A 204 20.37 -2.99 24.34
C LEU A 204 21.36 -1.87 24.05
N LEU A 205 21.34 -0.88 24.94
CA LEU A 205 22.48 -0.01 25.21
C LEU A 205 22.63 0.14 26.72
N GLN A 206 23.27 -0.84 27.35
CA GLN A 206 24.04 -0.65 28.57
C GLN A 206 25.29 -1.52 28.47
N THR A 207 26.40 -0.90 28.05
CA THR A 207 27.63 -0.68 28.83
C THR A 207 28.63 0.07 27.95
#